data_AF-A0A100WB41-F1
#
_entry.id   AF-A0A100WB41-F1
#
_cell.length_a   1.000
_cell.length_b   1.000
_cell.length_c   1.000
_cell.angle_alpha   90.00
_cell.angle_beta   90.00
_cell.angle_gamma   90.00
#
_symmetry.space_group_name_H-M   'P 1'
#
loop_
_entity.id
_entity.type
_entity.pdbx_description
1 polymer ?
#
loop_
_entity_poly.entity_id
_entity_poly.type
_entity_poly.pdbx_seq_one_letter_code
_entity_poly.pdbx_strand_id
1 'polypeptide(L)'
;MSAPKTLTVTNLAGQVTATYPDFDPGQPVRVAPDRHGSNVTAAEDGWTFRGPSRHPQYAIVEHTAHRATVEVERARLSLRA
;
A
#
# COMPACT_ATOMS: atom_id res chain seq x y z
N MET A 1 5.15 15.49 -8.19
CA MET A 1 4.70 14.26 -7.51
C MET A 1 4.09 14.64 -6.18
N SER A 2 2.89 14.17 -5.84
CA SER A 2 2.30 14.41 -4.52
C SER A 2 3.08 13.65 -3.46
N ALA A 3 3.35 14.28 -2.32
CA ALA A 3 3.98 13.63 -1.17
C ALA A 3 3.12 12.45 -0.67
N PRO A 4 3.73 11.38 -0.10
CA PRO A 4 2.96 10.28 0.46
C PRO A 4 2.07 10.79 1.60
N LYS A 5 0.82 10.34 1.62
CA LYS A 5 -0.12 10.63 2.71
C LYS A 5 0.18 9.69 3.88
N THR A 6 -0.39 10.00 5.03
CA THR A 6 -0.27 9.19 6.25
C THR A 6 -1.66 8.80 6.73
N LEU A 7 -1.88 7.50 6.91
CA LEU A 7 -3.04 6.96 7.59
C LEU A 7 -2.72 6.74 9.06
N THR A 8 -3.49 7.38 9.94
CA THR A 8 -3.38 7.23 11.39
C THR A 8 -4.55 6.38 11.89
N VAL A 9 -4.25 5.32 12.63
CA VAL A 9 -5.26 4.45 13.26
C VAL A 9 -5.37 4.84 14.73
N THR A 10 -6.59 5.09 15.19
CA THR A 10 -6.88 5.40 16.60
C THR A 10 -7.77 4.34 17.23
N ASN A 11 -7.60 4.10 18.53
CA ASN A 11 -8.55 3.30 19.31
C ASN A 11 -9.83 4.11 19.62
N LEU A 12 -10.80 3.48 20.30
CA LEU A 12 -12.06 4.12 20.70
C LEU A 12 -11.87 5.30 21.67
N ALA A 13 -10.73 5.38 22.36
CA ALA A 13 -10.36 6.49 23.22
C ALA A 13 -9.63 7.63 22.46
N GLY A 14 -9.51 7.53 21.14
CA GLY A 14 -8.84 8.53 20.30
C GLY A 14 -7.31 8.46 20.33
N GLN A 15 -6.71 7.46 20.98
CA GLN A 15 -5.26 7.31 21.03
C GLN A 15 -4.74 6.66 19.75
N VAL A 16 -3.65 7.20 19.19
CA VAL A 16 -2.99 6.62 18.02
C VAL A 16 -2.37 5.27 18.38
N THR A 17 -2.74 4.23 17.65
CA THR A 17 -2.22 2.87 17.82
C THR A 17 -1.33 2.42 16.68
N ALA A 18 -1.47 3.02 15.49
CA ALA A 18 -0.62 2.74 14.34
C ALA A 18 -0.58 3.90 13.34
N THR A 19 0.45 3.91 12.51
CA THR A 19 0.64 4.87 11.43
C THR A 19 1.18 4.15 10.20
N TYR A 20 0.58 4.39 9.04
CA TYR A 20 0.93 3.75 7.77
C TYR A 20 1.07 4.78 6.65
N PRO A 21 1.91 4.52 5.63
CA PRO A 21 1.86 5.30 4.41
C PRO A 21 0.52 5.10 3.68
N ASP A 22 0.08 6.15 2.99
CA ASP A 22 -1.14 6.17 2.20
C ASP A 22 -0.95 6.99 0.91
N PHE A 23 -1.84 6.80 -0.06
CA PHE A 23 -1.67 7.30 -1.42
C PHE A 23 -3.02 7.67 -2.04
N ASP A 24 -2.98 8.42 -3.15
CA ASP A 24 -4.19 8.67 -3.93
C ASP A 24 -4.52 7.50 -4.85
N PRO A 25 -5.80 7.16 -5.06
CA PRO A 25 -6.20 6.17 -6.05
C PRO A 25 -5.62 6.49 -7.43
N GLY A 26 -5.03 5.49 -8.08
CA GLY A 26 -4.34 5.62 -9.36
C GLY A 26 -2.86 6.01 -9.24
N GLN A 27 -2.36 6.35 -8.04
CA GLN A 27 -0.97 6.73 -7.86
C GLN A 27 -0.04 5.52 -8.06
N PRO A 28 1.03 5.66 -8.87
CA PRO A 28 2.03 4.60 -9.02
C PRO A 28 2.77 4.35 -7.70
N VAL A 29 2.87 3.07 -7.32
CA VAL A 29 3.55 2.64 -6.09
C VAL A 29 4.55 1.51 -6.38
N ARG A 30 5.56 1.39 -5.54
CA ARG A 30 6.44 0.21 -5.46
C ARG A 30 5.97 -0.69 -4.32
N VAL A 31 6.02 -2.00 -4.55
CA VAL A 31 5.66 -3.01 -3.55
C VAL A 31 6.92 -3.76 -3.13
N ALA A 32 7.43 -3.49 -1.93
CA ALA A 32 8.58 -4.21 -1.39
C ALA A 32 8.24 -5.70 -1.15
N PRO A 33 9.22 -6.62 -1.23
CA PRO A 33 9.03 -8.02 -0.83
C PRO A 33 8.49 -8.17 0.60
N ASP A 34 7.86 -9.30 0.92
CA ASP A 34 7.49 -9.59 2.30
C ASP A 34 8.73 -9.98 3.13
N ARG A 35 8.55 -10.12 4.45
CA ARG A 35 9.63 -10.50 5.38
C ARG A 35 10.26 -11.87 5.11
N HIS A 36 9.60 -12.71 4.32
CA HIS A 36 10.06 -14.05 3.95
C HIS A 36 10.68 -14.07 2.54
N GLY A 37 10.78 -12.92 1.88
CA GLY A 37 11.41 -12.76 0.58
C GLY A 37 10.54 -13.19 -0.61
N SER A 38 9.24 -13.44 -0.44
CA SER A 38 8.39 -14.03 -1.49
C SER A 38 7.13 -13.22 -1.80
N ASN A 39 6.59 -13.50 -3.00
CA ASN A 39 5.21 -13.30 -3.49
C ASN A 39 4.83 -12.04 -4.26
N VAL A 40 5.74 -11.13 -4.60
CA VAL A 40 5.44 -10.14 -5.65
C VAL A 40 6.43 -10.32 -6.77
N THR A 41 6.07 -11.18 -7.73
CA THR A 41 6.84 -11.46 -8.96
C THR A 41 7.13 -10.20 -9.79
N ALA A 42 6.54 -9.07 -9.41
CA ALA A 42 6.71 -7.74 -9.98
C ALA A 42 6.97 -6.68 -8.90
N ALA A 43 7.77 -6.98 -7.85
CA ALA A 43 8.08 -6.02 -6.78
C ALA A 43 8.58 -4.65 -7.31
N GLU A 44 9.17 -4.65 -8.51
CA GLU A 44 9.75 -3.47 -9.14
C GLU A 44 8.82 -2.72 -10.09
N ASP A 45 7.72 -3.31 -10.61
CA ASP A 45 7.00 -2.66 -11.71
C ASP A 45 5.50 -2.90 -11.79
N GLY A 46 4.77 -1.86 -12.23
CA GLY A 46 3.39 -1.97 -12.70
C GLY A 46 2.30 -1.82 -11.64
N TRP A 47 2.59 -1.40 -10.41
CA TRP A 47 1.55 -1.27 -9.38
C TRP A 47 0.96 0.13 -9.29
N THR A 48 -0.36 0.20 -9.15
CA THR A 48 -1.09 1.43 -8.79
C THR A 48 -1.88 1.21 -7.52
N PHE A 49 -1.91 2.23 -6.66
CA PHE A 49 -2.75 2.21 -5.47
C PHE A 49 -4.23 2.27 -5.87
N ARG A 50 -5.05 1.34 -5.40
CA ARG A 50 -6.50 1.36 -5.64
C ARG A 50 -7.28 1.95 -4.48
N GLY A 51 -6.85 1.68 -3.26
CA GLY A 51 -7.55 2.17 -2.08
C GLY A 51 -7.28 1.36 -0.82
N PRO A 52 -7.94 1.73 0.29
CA PRO A 52 -7.87 0.98 1.53
C PRO A 52 -8.50 -0.41 1.39
N SER A 53 -8.01 -1.37 2.17
CA SER A 53 -8.69 -2.65 2.40
C SER A 53 -9.67 -2.54 3.59
N ARG A 54 -10.25 -3.68 4.00
CA ARG A 54 -11.04 -3.77 5.25
C ARG A 54 -10.18 -3.64 6.51
N HIS A 55 -8.88 -3.91 6.42
CA HIS A 55 -7.96 -3.84 7.54
C HIS A 55 -7.00 -2.66 7.33
N PRO A 56 -6.88 -1.71 8.27
CA PRO A 56 -6.11 -0.49 8.04
C PRO A 56 -4.62 -0.74 7.77
N GLN A 57 -4.07 -1.88 8.21
CA GLN A 57 -2.69 -2.31 7.92
C GLN A 57 -2.45 -2.63 6.44
N TYR A 58 -3.50 -2.93 5.68
CA TYR A 58 -3.42 -3.39 4.30
C TYR A 58 -4.11 -2.42 3.34
N ALA A 59 -3.63 -2.41 2.10
CA ALA A 59 -4.20 -1.68 0.99
C ALA A 59 -4.35 -2.58 -0.23
N ILE A 60 -5.26 -2.19 -1.11
CA ILE A 60 -5.45 -2.85 -2.41
C ILE A 60 -4.58 -2.13 -3.43
N VAL A 61 -3.77 -2.89 -4.15
CA VAL A 61 -3.00 -2.42 -5.31
C VAL A 61 -3.38 -3.23 -6.54
N GLU A 62 -3.27 -2.63 -7.71
CA GLU A 62 -3.51 -3.30 -8.99
C GLU A 62 -2.23 -3.37 -9.82
N HIS A 63 -1.96 -4.54 -10.38
CA HIS A 63 -0.93 -4.72 -11.38
C HIS A 63 -1.47 -4.32 -12.76
N THR A 64 -0.97 -3.23 -13.31
CA THR A 64 -1.47 -2.62 -14.56
C THR A 64 -1.39 -3.55 -15.75
N ALA A 65 -0.31 -4.35 -15.88
CA ALA A 65 -0.11 -5.24 -17.02
C ALA A 65 -1.00 -6.51 -16.96
N HIS A 66 -1.40 -6.94 -15.77
CA HIS A 66 -2.18 -8.17 -15.59
C HIS A 66 -3.62 -7.93 -15.13
N ARG A 67 -3.99 -6.67 -14.86
CA ARG A 67 -5.27 -6.26 -14.27
C ARG A 67 -5.63 -7.09 -13.04
N ALA A 68 -4.62 -7.48 -12.29
CA ALA A 68 -4.75 -8.29 -11.08
C ALA A 68 -4.71 -7.38 -9.86
N THR A 69 -5.63 -7.55 -8.94
CA THR A 69 -5.65 -6.84 -7.66
C THR A 69 -5.14 -7.74 -6.55
N VAL A 70 -4.32 -7.18 -5.67
CA VAL A 70 -3.79 -7.89 -4.50
C VAL A 70 -3.85 -7.00 -3.28
N GLU A 71 -4.00 -7.63 -2.12
CA GLU A 71 -3.94 -6.96 -0.82
C GLU A 71 -2.49 -7.01 -0.30
N VAL A 72 -1.96 -5.85 0.09
CA VAL A 72 -0.55 -5.69 0.48
C VAL A 72 -0.48 -4.88 1.76
N GLU A 73 0.42 -5.26 2.67
CA GLU A 73 0.72 -4.47 3.85
C GLU A 73 1.20 -3.07 3.44
N ARG A 74 0.56 -2.02 3.97
CA ARG A 74 0.91 -0.63 3.65
C ARG A 74 2.37 -0.31 3.95
N ALA A 75 2.94 -0.91 4.99
CA ALA A 75 4.35 -0.74 5.35
C ALA A 75 5.32 -1.17 4.22
N ARG A 76 4.87 -1.97 3.25
CA ARG A 76 5.64 -2.40 2.08
C ARG A 76 5.47 -1.47 0.87
N LEU A 77 4.59 -0.47 0.95
CA LEU A 77 4.31 0.45 -0.15
C LEU A 77 5.15 1.72 -0.05
N SER A 78 5.63 2.18 -1.19
CA SER A 78 6.32 3.46 -1.34
C SER A 78 5.93 4.12 -2.66
N LEU A 79 6.10 5.44 -2.76
CA LEU A 79 5.91 6.13 -4.04
C LEU A 79 6.89 5.61 -5.07
N ARG A 80 6.40 5.40 -6.28
CA ARG A 80 7.28 5.22 -7.43
C ARG A 80 7.77 6.60 -7.88
N ALA A 81 9.09 6.77 -7.92
CA ALA A 81 9.78 7.95 -8.44
C ALA A 81 9.66 8.08 -9.96
#